data_AF-A0A7X7N0P2-F1
#
_entry.id   AF-A0A7X7N0P2-F1
#
_cell.length_a   1.000
_cell.length_b   1.000
_cell.length_c   1.000
_cell.angle_alpha   90.00
_cell.angle_beta   90.00
_cell.angle_gamma   90.00
#
_symmetry.space_group_name_H-M   'P 1'
#
loop_
_entity.id
_entity.type
_entity.pdbx_description
1 polymer ?
#
loop_
_entity_poly.entity_id
_entity_poly.type
_entity_poly.pdbx_seq_one_letter_code
_entity_poly.pdbx_strand_id
1 'polypeptide(L)'
;MKRVATWILWFAFVITMIAHAIIGIKLLDNNYEFIVEAYIGAAGFFTMFVCILIKAFGNKCPHCGKMLRDNGEYCSHCGKKIKE
;
A
#
# COMPACT_ATOMS: atom_id res chain seq x y z
N MET A 1 -2.45 10.50 -8.73
CA MET A 1 -1.61 9.47 -8.07
C MET A 1 -2.36 8.61 -7.04
N LYS A 2 -3.26 9.16 -6.20
CA LYS A 2 -3.94 8.39 -5.14
C LYS A 2 -4.76 7.20 -5.66
N ARG A 3 -5.45 7.33 -6.80
CA ARG A 3 -6.18 6.23 -7.46
C ARG A 3 -5.24 5.13 -7.95
N VAL A 4 -4.20 5.46 -8.72
CA VAL A 4 -3.21 4.48 -9.20
C VAL A 4 -2.56 3.71 -8.05
N ALA A 5 -2.16 4.40 -6.97
CA ALA A 5 -1.64 3.75 -5.76
C ALA A 5 -2.65 2.83 -5.08
N THR A 6 -3.95 3.14 -5.10
CA THR A 6 -5.00 2.24 -4.60
C THR A 6 -5.14 0.97 -5.44
N TRP A 7 -5.04 1.07 -6.76
CA TRP A 7 -5.12 -0.10 -7.65
C TRP A 7 -3.87 -0.99 -7.49
N ILE A 8 -2.68 -0.38 -7.42
CA ILE A 8 -1.42 -1.10 -7.14
C ILE A 8 -1.50 -1.85 -5.80
N LEU A 9 -2.04 -1.21 -4.75
CA LEU A 9 -2.25 -1.86 -3.45
C LEU A 9 -3.18 -3.07 -3.55
N TRP A 10 -4.28 -2.95 -4.31
CA TRP A 10 -5.22 -4.04 -4.52
C TRP A 10 -4.57 -5.23 -5.24
N PHE A 11 -3.82 -4.98 -6.32
CA PHE A 11 -3.13 -6.05 -7.05
C PHE A 11 -2.04 -6.71 -6.19
N ALA A 12 -1.23 -5.93 -5.46
CA ALA A 12 -0.20 -6.46 -4.57
C ALA A 12 -0.81 -7.32 -3.44
N PHE A 13 -1.95 -6.91 -2.91
CA PHE A 13 -2.69 -7.69 -1.90
C PHE A 13 -3.15 -9.05 -2.44
N VAL A 14 -3.76 -9.07 -3.63
CA VAL A 14 -4.23 -10.30 -4.28
C VAL A 14 -3.07 -11.27 -4.55
N ILE A 15 -1.96 -10.78 -5.11
CA ILE A 15 -0.76 -11.60 -5.38
C ILE A 15 -0.21 -12.19 -4.07
N THR A 16 -0.16 -11.39 -3.00
CA THR A 16 0.33 -11.84 -1.69
C THR A 16 -0.55 -12.93 -1.09
N MET A 17 -1.87 -12.81 -1.21
CA MET A 17 -2.81 -13.85 -0.75
C MET A 17 -2.64 -15.16 -1.52
N ILE A 18 -2.46 -15.09 -2.83
CA ILE A 18 -2.23 -16.28 -3.67
C ILE A 18 -0.92 -16.96 -3.26
N ALA A 19 0.17 -16.21 -3.11
CA ALA A 19 1.47 -16.75 -2.69
C ALA A 19 1.37 -17.46 -1.32
N HIS A 20 0.68 -16.87 -0.33
CA HIS A 20 0.47 -17.51 0.97
C HIS A 20 -0.40 -18.76 0.91
N ALA A 21 -1.43 -18.77 0.06
CA ALA A 21 -2.25 -19.97 -0.15
C ALA A 21 -1.42 -21.12 -0.75
N ILE A 22 -0.57 -20.83 -1.74
CA ILE A 22 0.33 -21.84 -2.35
C ILE A 22 1.35 -22.35 -1.32
N ILE A 23 1.94 -21.48 -0.50
CA ILE A 23 2.85 -21.89 0.59
C ILE A 23 2.11 -22.82 1.56
N GLY A 24 0.88 -22.49 1.95
CA GLY A 24 0.07 -23.32 2.83
C GLY A 24 -0.19 -24.72 2.26
N ILE A 25 -0.52 -24.81 0.96
CA ILE A 25 -0.72 -26.09 0.28
C ILE A 25 0.60 -26.89 0.20
N LYS A 26 1.71 -26.25 -0.18
CA LYS A 26 3.04 -26.90 -0.26
C LYS A 26 3.54 -27.42 1.10
N LEU A 27 3.26 -26.69 2.18
CA LEU A 27 3.58 -27.13 3.54
C LEU A 27 2.75 -28.36 3.97
N LEU A 28 1.48 -28.44 3.55
CA LEU A 28 0.64 -29.61 3.81
C LEU A 28 1.11 -30.85 3.05
N ASP A 29 1.67 -30.68 1.85
CA ASP A 29 2.22 -31.74 1.01
C ASP A 29 3.65 -32.15 1.40
N ASN A 30 4.19 -31.58 2.49
CA ASN A 30 5.58 -31.81 2.94
C ASN A 30 6.64 -31.48 1.85
N ASN A 31 6.31 -30.52 0.97
CA ASN A 31 7.16 -30.07 -0.11
C ASN A 31 7.77 -28.70 0.23
N TYR A 32 9.09 -28.66 0.39
CA TYR A 32 9.83 -27.48 0.84
C TYR A 32 10.28 -26.54 -0.29
N GLU A 33 9.87 -26.77 -1.54
CA GLU A 33 10.12 -25.86 -2.69
C GLU A 33 9.21 -24.61 -2.69
N PHE A 34 9.08 -23.93 -1.55
CA PHE A 34 8.28 -22.71 -1.41
C PHE A 34 9.12 -21.41 -1.34
N ILE A 35 10.44 -21.52 -1.47
CA ILE A 35 11.38 -20.38 -1.38
C ILE A 35 10.97 -19.23 -2.33
N VAL A 36 10.65 -19.55 -3.59
CA VAL A 36 10.23 -18.54 -4.59
C VAL A 36 8.93 -17.85 -4.20
N GLU A 37 7.94 -18.60 -3.71
CA GLU A 37 6.65 -18.05 -3.26
C GLU A 37 6.83 -17.13 -2.05
N ALA A 38 7.75 -17.50 -1.14
CA ALA A 38 8.09 -16.67 0.01
C ALA A 38 8.71 -15.34 -0.41
N TYR A 39 9.61 -15.33 -1.41
CA TYR A 39 10.17 -14.09 -1.95
C TYR A 39 9.10 -13.21 -2.61
N ILE A 40 8.20 -13.79 -3.40
CA ILE A 40 7.09 -13.06 -4.03
C ILE A 40 6.17 -12.46 -2.97
N GLY A 41 5.81 -13.25 -1.95
CA GLY A 41 5.02 -12.79 -0.81
C GLY A 41 5.68 -11.66 -0.03
N ALA A 42 6.98 -11.78 0.27
CA ALA A 42 7.75 -10.74 0.96
C ALA A 42 7.83 -9.44 0.16
N ALA A 43 8.07 -9.52 -1.15
CA ALA A 43 8.07 -8.36 -2.03
C ALA A 43 6.67 -7.69 -2.11
N GLY A 44 5.61 -8.48 -2.11
CA GLY A 44 4.22 -8.01 -2.04
C GLY A 44 3.93 -7.25 -0.75
N PHE A 45 4.29 -7.81 0.41
CA PHE A 45 4.16 -7.14 1.71
C PHE A 45 4.98 -5.85 1.80
N PHE A 46 6.23 -5.87 1.33
CA PHE A 46 7.09 -4.70 1.31
C PHE A 46 6.48 -3.58 0.45
N THR A 47 6.01 -3.92 -0.75
CA THR A 47 5.35 -2.97 -1.65
C THR A 47 4.09 -2.37 -1.01
N MET A 48 3.27 -3.18 -0.34
CA MET A 48 2.09 -2.70 0.39
C MET A 48 2.49 -1.75 1.52
N PHE A 49 3.48 -2.10 2.33
CA PHE A 49 3.96 -1.27 3.44
C PHE A 49 4.45 0.10 2.94
N VAL A 50 5.31 0.12 1.92
CA VAL A 50 5.82 1.36 1.31
C VAL A 50 4.67 2.21 0.75
N CYS A 51 3.72 1.61 0.04
CA CYS A 51 2.59 2.34 -0.54
C CYS A 51 1.65 2.94 0.54
N ILE A 52 1.45 2.23 1.65
CA ILE A 52 0.69 2.72 2.80
C ILE A 52 1.41 3.91 3.45
N LEU A 53 2.73 3.81 3.65
CA LEU A 53 3.52 4.91 4.20
C LEU A 53 3.49 6.15 3.32
N ILE A 54 3.67 6.00 2.00
CA ILE A 54 3.58 7.13 1.06
C ILE A 54 2.20 7.79 1.14
N LYS A 55 1.12 7.00 1.26
CA LYS A 55 -0.23 7.56 1.42
C LYS A 55 -0.41 8.28 2.76
N ALA A 56 0.09 7.70 3.85
CA ALA A 56 -0.03 8.28 5.19
C ALA A 56 0.74 9.61 5.31
N PHE A 57 1.95 9.68 4.75
CA PHE A 57 2.83 10.84 4.88
C PHE A 57 2.74 11.84 3.73
N GLY A 58 2.25 11.43 2.55
CA GLY A 58 2.14 12.27 1.36
C GLY A 58 0.94 13.20 1.34
N ASN A 59 0.00 13.08 2.28
CA ASN A 59 -1.20 13.91 2.33
C ASN A 59 -0.99 15.14 3.24
N LYS A 60 0.01 15.97 2.96
CA LYS A 60 0.29 17.22 3.71
C LYS A 60 -0.13 18.45 2.91
N CYS A 61 -0.56 19.48 3.61
CA CYS A 61 -0.87 20.77 3.01
C CYS A 61 0.43 21.48 2.58
N PRO A 62 0.54 21.96 1.33
CA PRO A 62 1.74 22.66 0.85
C PRO A 62 1.96 24.01 1.55
N HIS A 63 0.91 24.63 2.09
CA HIS A 63 0.98 25.96 2.69
C HIS A 63 1.35 25.95 4.17
N CYS A 64 0.91 24.94 4.93
CA CYS A 64 1.08 24.89 6.38
C CYS A 64 1.77 23.62 6.89
N GLY A 65 2.04 22.65 6.02
CA GLY A 65 2.71 21.39 6.37
C GLY A 65 1.87 20.39 7.17
N LYS A 66 0.67 20.77 7.65
CA LYS A 66 -0.22 19.90 8.42
C LYS A 66 -0.81 18.80 7.55
N MET A 67 -1.06 17.62 8.14
CA MET A 67 -1.72 16.51 7.44
C MET A 67 -3.15 16.89 7.08
N LEU A 68 -3.49 16.67 5.82
CA LEU A 68 -4.84 16.78 5.31
C LEU A 68 -5.55 15.48 5.61
N ARG A 69 -6.56 15.55 6.48
CA ARG A 69 -7.38 14.38 6.84
C ARG A 69 -8.41 14.05 5.75
N ASP A 70 -8.85 15.08 5.02
CA ASP A 70 -9.83 14.98 3.94
C ASP A 70 -9.29 15.44 2.60
N ASN A 71 -9.92 14.96 1.52
CA ASN A 71 -9.70 15.42 0.14
C ASN A 71 -10.50 16.72 -0.16
N GLY A 72 -10.69 17.58 0.84
CA GLY A 72 -11.34 18.87 0.64
C GLY A 72 -10.58 19.76 -0.35
N GLU A 73 -11.26 20.74 -0.95
CA GLU A 73 -10.62 21.74 -1.80
C GLU A 73 -9.80 22.76 -0.99
N TYR A 74 -10.19 22.97 0.27
CA TYR A 74 -9.55 23.88 1.21
C TYR A 74 -8.98 23.11 2.41
N CYS A 75 -7.85 23.58 2.93
CA CYS A 75 -7.24 23.00 4.13
C CYS A 75 -8.04 23.39 5.37
N SER A 76 -8.49 22.41 6.16
CA SER A 76 -9.22 22.61 7.42
C SER A 76 -8.41 23.29 8.53
N HIS A 77 -7.08 23.44 8.36
CA HIS A 77 -6.22 24.08 9.35
C HIS A 77 -5.81 25.52 9.00
N CYS A 78 -5.54 25.81 7.71
CA CYS A 78 -5.07 27.12 7.29
C CYS A 78 -6.05 27.86 6.36
N GLY A 79 -7.16 27.22 5.96
CA GLY A 79 -8.18 27.81 5.09
C GLY A 79 -7.76 28.00 3.62
N LYS A 80 -6.49 27.78 3.27
CA LYS A 80 -5.99 27.95 1.90
C LYS A 80 -6.40 26.77 1.02
N LYS A 81 -6.63 27.06 -0.27
CA LYS A 81 -6.94 26.07 -1.31
C LYS A 81 -5.75 25.11 -1.48
N ILE A 82 -6.01 23.80 -1.48
CA ILE A 82 -4.99 22.73 -1.50
C ILE A 82 -4.45 22.49 -2.91
N LYS A 83 -5.29 22.70 -3.91
CA LYS A 83 -4.92 22.72 -5.32
C LYS A 83 -5.15 24.13 -5.82
N GLU A 84 -4.14 24.73 -6.42
CA GLU A 84 -4.34 25.97 -7.17
C GLU A 84 -5.20 25.68 -8.40
#